data_AF-A0A9P0P623-F1
#
_entry.id   AF-A0A9P0P623-F1
#
_cell.length_a   1.000
_cell.length_b   1.000
_cell.length_c   1.000
_cell.angle_alpha   90.00
_cell.angle_beta   90.00
_cell.angle_gamma   90.00
#
_symmetry.space_group_name_H-M   'P 1'
#
loop_
_entity.id
_entity.type
_entity.pdbx_description
1 polymer ?
#
loop_
_entity_poly.entity_id
_entity_poly.type
_entity_poly.pdbx_seq_one_letter_code
_entity_poly.pdbx_strand_id
1 'polypeptide(L)'
;MPHVDILFNQLQKRKIQLAQVKTSIDNFEKCIVDLRNKIDDIINEAKSICTELQGNKKRRRNNSSHDHRVAALEVCDYIVNSANDRFQFKDHLVAASLFSPNTLENTVVSFLMTSWKPPARLIPN
;
A
#
# COMPACT_ATOMS: atom_id res chain seq x y z
N MET A 1 30.10 -16.64 -13.54
CA MET A 1 31.24 -16.49 -12.61
C MET A 1 30.66 -16.84 -11.26
N PRO A 2 30.97 -18.00 -10.68
CA PRO A 2 30.07 -18.68 -9.73
C PRO A 2 29.76 -17.85 -8.48
N HIS A 3 30.69 -17.00 -8.05
CA HIS A 3 30.49 -16.09 -6.91
C HIS A 3 29.47 -14.99 -7.18
N VAL A 4 29.40 -14.48 -8.42
CA VAL A 4 28.40 -13.50 -8.85
C VAL A 4 27.03 -14.15 -8.92
N ASP A 5 26.96 -15.41 -9.37
CA ASP A 5 25.71 -16.16 -9.50
C ASP A 5 25.12 -16.54 -8.12
N ILE A 6 25.98 -16.86 -7.15
CA ILE A 6 25.59 -17.08 -5.74
C ILE A 6 25.10 -15.77 -5.11
N LEU A 7 25.82 -14.66 -5.32
CA LEU A 7 25.43 -13.35 -4.81
C LEU A 7 24.09 -12.90 -5.41
N PHE A 8 23.91 -13.08 -6.72
CA PHE A 8 22.68 -12.77 -7.43
C PHE A 8 21.50 -13.58 -6.87
N ASN A 9 21.68 -14.90 -6.70
CA ASN A 9 20.67 -15.76 -6.10
C ASN A 9 20.34 -15.42 -4.64
N GLN A 10 21.29 -14.89 -3.88
CA GLN A 10 21.03 -14.44 -2.51
C GLN A 10 20.29 -13.09 -2.48
N LEU A 11 20.65 -12.15 -3.36
CA LEU A 11 20.01 -10.84 -3.46
C LEU A 11 18.57 -10.94 -4.03
N GLN A 12 18.34 -11.87 -4.96
CA GLN A 12 17.03 -12.10 -5.59
C GLN A 12 16.01 -12.76 -4.64
N LYS A 13 16.45 -13.37 -3.53
CA LYS A 13 15.56 -14.04 -2.56
C LYS A 13 14.63 -13.09 -1.80
N ARG A 14 14.83 -11.76 -1.84
CA ARG A 14 13.82 -10.81 -1.37
C ARG A 14 12.69 -10.71 -2.41
N LYS A 15 11.85 -11.75 -2.50
CA LYS A 15 10.56 -11.68 -3.19
C LYS A 15 9.64 -10.78 -2.36
N ILE A 16 9.71 -9.49 -2.60
CA ILE A 16 8.70 -8.55 -2.13
C ILE A 16 7.43 -8.86 -2.94
N GLN A 17 6.40 -9.40 -2.29
CA GLN A 17 5.13 -9.65 -2.96
C GLN A 17 4.42 -8.33 -3.20
N LEU A 18 4.47 -7.88 -4.45
CA LEU A 18 3.85 -6.64 -4.91
C LEU A 18 2.39 -6.50 -4.52
N ALA A 19 1.61 -7.59 -4.64
CA ALA A 19 0.21 -7.60 -4.26
C ALA A 19 0.03 -7.30 -2.76
N GLN A 20 0.89 -7.83 -1.90
CA GLN A 20 0.85 -7.57 -0.47
C GLN A 20 1.24 -6.11 -0.16
N VAL A 21 2.28 -5.60 -0.82
CA VAL A 21 2.70 -4.20 -0.67
C VAL A 21 1.59 -3.23 -1.07
N LYS A 22 0.92 -3.48 -2.20
CA LYS A 22 -0.21 -2.66 -2.63
C LYS A 22 -1.34 -2.68 -1.61
N THR A 23 -1.76 -3.86 -1.16
CA THR A 23 -2.81 -4.00 -0.12
C THR A 23 -2.42 -3.30 1.18
N SER A 24 -1.16 -3.41 1.61
CA SER A 24 -0.68 -2.72 2.81
C SER A 24 -0.72 -1.19 2.67
N ILE A 25 -0.37 -0.65 1.49
CA ILE A 25 -0.45 0.79 1.24
C ILE A 25 -1.92 1.25 1.20
N ASP A 26 -2.79 0.51 0.50
CA ASP A 26 -4.21 0.85 0.41
C ASP A 26 -4.89 0.80 1.80
N ASN A 27 -4.53 -0.17 2.63
CA ASN A 27 -5.01 -0.25 4.02
C ASN A 27 -4.47 0.90 4.88
N PHE A 28 -3.21 1.28 4.70
CA PHE A 28 -2.62 2.41 5.41
C PHE A 28 -3.34 3.73 5.08
N GLU A 29 -3.62 3.99 3.80
CA GLU A 29 -4.37 5.15 3.36
C GLU A 29 -5.78 5.18 3.98
N LYS A 30 -6.50 4.05 3.95
CA LYS A 30 -7.82 3.92 4.59
C LYS A 30 -7.77 4.22 6.09
N CYS A 31 -6.80 3.66 6.80
CA CYS A 31 -6.64 3.91 8.24
C CYS A 31 -6.44 5.40 8.55
N ILE A 32 -5.69 6.14 7.72
CA ILE A 32 -5.48 7.58 7.94
C ILE A 32 -6.75 8.38 7.65
N VAL A 33 -7.51 8.01 6.61
CA VAL A 33 -8.80 8.63 6.32
C VAL A 33 -9.80 8.36 7.45
N ASP A 34 -9.82 7.14 7.99
CA ASP A 34 -10.66 6.79 9.13
C ASP A 34 -10.28 7.57 10.39
N LEU A 35 -8.98 7.74 10.63
CA LEU A 35 -8.48 8.62 11.70
C LEU A 35 -8.93 10.06 11.48
N ARG A 36 -8.81 10.58 10.25
CA ARG A 36 -9.25 11.93 9.90
C ARG A 36 -10.73 12.16 10.22
N ASN A 37 -11.58 11.17 9.93
CA ASN A 37 -13.01 11.24 10.21
C ASN A 37 -13.33 11.16 11.71
N LYS A 38 -12.49 10.48 12.49
CA LYS A 38 -12.64 10.30 13.95
C LYS A 38 -11.84 11.32 14.77
N ILE A 39 -11.22 12.33 14.14
CA ILE A 39 -10.40 13.35 14.82
C ILE A 39 -11.17 14.02 15.95
N ASP A 40 -12.46 14.31 15.75
CA ASP A 40 -13.27 15.00 16.75
C ASP A 40 -13.48 14.15 18.01
N ASP A 41 -13.66 12.83 17.87
CA ASP A 41 -13.75 11.89 18.99
C ASP A 41 -12.42 11.77 19.74
N ILE A 42 -11.31 11.66 19.00
CA ILE A 42 -9.95 11.56 19.57
C ILE A 42 -9.58 12.82 20.36
N ILE A 43 -9.94 14.00 19.85
CA ILE A 43 -9.70 15.27 20.56
C ILE A 43 -10.53 15.33 21.84
N ASN A 44 -11.77 14.84 21.81
CA ASN A 44 -12.63 14.82 22.99
C ASN A 44 -12.14 13.82 24.05
N GLU A 45 -11.69 12.63 23.63
CA GLU A 45 -11.06 11.65 24.52
C GLU A 45 -9.76 12.20 25.13
N ALA A 46 -8.90 12.83 24.32
CA ALA A 46 -7.65 13.43 24.80
C ALA A 46 -7.89 14.55 25.82
N LYS A 47 -8.97 15.34 25.67
CA LYS A 47 -9.40 16.33 26.67
C LYS A 47 -9.85 15.66 27.97
N SER A 48 -10.66 14.59 27.88
CA SER A 48 -11.14 13.84 29.05
C SER A 48 -9.97 13.28 29.87
N ILE A 49 -8.99 12.66 29.20
CA ILE A 49 -7.78 12.13 29.84
C ILE A 49 -6.95 13.25 30.46
N CYS A 50 -6.81 14.39 29.77
CA CYS A 50 -6.10 15.55 30.32
C CYS A 50 -6.79 16.13 31.55
N THR A 51 -8.13 16.15 31.60
CA THR A 51 -8.87 16.66 32.76
C THR A 51 -8.74 15.75 33.98
N GLU A 52 -8.67 14.43 33.79
CA GLU A 52 -8.47 13.48 34.90
C GLU A 52 -7.03 13.53 35.47
N LEU A 53 -6.04 13.83 34.63
CA LEU A 53 -4.64 13.96 35.05
C LEU A 53 -4.29 15.34 35.65
N GLN A 54 -5.14 16.36 35.48
CA GLN A 54 -4.87 17.74 35.89
C GLN A 54 -5.24 18.04 37.35
N GLY A 55 -4.91 17.13 38.27
CA GLY A 55 -5.02 17.38 39.71
C GLY A 55 -4.14 18.52 40.23
N ASN A 56 -3.04 18.91 39.57
CA ASN A 56 -2.18 20.03 40.00
C ASN A 56 -1.10 20.33 38.93
N LYS A 57 -1.33 21.28 38.01
CA LYS A 57 -0.24 22.10 37.40
C LYS A 57 -0.81 23.16 36.46
N LYS A 58 -0.46 24.41 36.78
CA LYS A 58 -0.73 25.65 36.04
C LYS A 58 -0.34 25.49 34.57
N ARG A 59 -1.30 25.23 33.69
CA ARG A 59 -1.06 24.93 32.27
C ARG A 59 -1.04 26.23 31.47
N ARG A 60 0.04 26.44 30.71
CA ARG A 60 0.26 27.55 29.77
C ARG A 60 -0.99 27.74 28.89
N ARG A 61 -1.47 28.97 28.81
CA ARG A 61 -2.59 29.40 27.96
C ARG A 61 -2.24 29.27 26.47
N ASN A 62 -3.29 29.00 25.70
CA ASN A 62 -3.46 29.24 24.26
C ASN A 62 -2.77 28.26 23.31
N ASN A 63 -3.45 27.14 23.04
CA ASN A 63 -3.91 26.84 21.68
C ASN A 63 -5.40 26.52 21.82
N SER A 64 -6.24 27.15 21.00
CA SER A 64 -7.67 26.86 21.04
C SER A 64 -7.90 25.40 20.65
N SER A 65 -8.98 24.76 21.13
CA SER A 65 -9.33 23.42 20.66
C SER A 65 -9.48 23.35 19.13
N HIS A 66 -9.75 24.49 18.50
CA HIS A 66 -9.83 24.63 17.05
C HIS A 66 -8.44 24.50 16.41
N ASP A 67 -7.41 25.12 16.98
CA ASP A 67 -6.03 25.04 16.47
C ASP A 67 -5.49 23.61 16.51
N HIS A 68 -5.81 22.86 17.57
CA HIS A 68 -5.43 21.45 17.67
C HIS A 68 -6.13 20.57 16.62
N ARG A 69 -7.39 20.88 16.30
CA ARG A 69 -8.14 20.19 15.26
C ARG A 69 -7.57 20.47 13.89
N VAL A 70 -7.29 21.73 13.58
CA VAL A 70 -6.68 22.15 12.31
C VAL A 70 -5.32 21.48 12.13
N ALA A 71 -4.46 21.53 13.14
CA ALA A 71 -3.16 20.87 13.10
C ALA A 71 -3.26 19.35 12.90
N ALA A 72 -4.20 18.67 13.56
CA ALA A 72 -4.40 17.23 13.38
C ALA A 72 -4.85 16.89 11.94
N LEU A 73 -5.75 17.68 11.36
CA LEU A 73 -6.19 17.52 9.98
C LEU A 73 -5.04 17.72 8.99
N GLU A 74 -4.24 18.77 9.18
CA GLU A 74 -3.06 19.06 8.36
C GLU A 74 -2.03 17.93 8.42
N VAL A 75 -1.79 17.36 9.61
CA VAL A 75 -0.88 16.22 9.77
C VAL A 75 -1.41 14.99 9.03
N CYS A 76 -2.70 14.68 9.12
CA CYS A 76 -3.31 13.59 8.36
C CYS A 76 -3.15 13.81 6.84
N ASP A 77 -3.44 15.01 6.34
CA ASP A 77 -3.27 15.35 4.91
C ASP A 77 -1.82 15.24 4.47
N TYR A 78 -0.89 15.74 5.28
CA TYR A 78 0.54 15.66 5.00
C TYR A 78 1.03 14.22 4.93
N ILE A 79 0.60 13.35 5.85
CA ILE A 79 0.99 11.93 5.85
C ILE A 79 0.45 11.23 4.60
N VAL A 80 -0.81 11.48 4.22
CA VAL A 80 -1.40 10.90 3.00
C VAL A 80 -0.66 11.37 1.76
N ASN A 81 -0.40 12.68 1.64
CA ASN A 81 0.34 13.22 0.49
C ASN A 81 1.77 12.69 0.43
N SER A 82 2.46 12.59 1.57
CA SER A 82 3.82 12.04 1.62
C SER A 82 3.84 10.55 1.29
N ALA A 83 2.82 9.78 1.68
CA ALA A 83 2.69 8.38 1.30
C ALA A 83 2.43 8.25 -0.21
N ASN A 84 1.54 9.07 -0.76
CA ASN A 84 1.25 9.08 -2.19
C ASN A 84 2.48 9.45 -3.04
N ASP A 85 3.27 10.44 -2.62
CA ASP A 85 4.49 10.85 -3.31
C ASP A 85 5.56 9.74 -3.28
N ARG A 86 5.81 9.14 -2.10
CA ARG A 86 6.79 8.05 -1.96
C ARG A 86 6.39 6.77 -2.68
N PHE A 87 5.09 6.50 -2.75
CA PHE A 87 4.54 5.32 -3.42
C PHE A 87 3.91 5.67 -4.78
N GLN A 88 4.27 6.78 -5.41
CA GLN A 88 3.76 7.18 -6.72
C GLN A 88 4.12 6.13 -7.81
N PHE A 89 5.22 5.40 -7.63
CA PHE A 89 5.70 4.35 -8.52
C PHE A 89 4.89 3.03 -8.46
N LYS A 90 3.71 3.00 -7.82
CA LYS A 90 2.77 1.84 -7.82
C LYS A 90 2.48 1.31 -9.23
N ASP A 91 2.48 2.16 -10.26
CA ASP A 91 2.21 1.76 -11.65
C ASP A 91 3.35 0.93 -12.27
N HIS A 92 4.60 1.18 -11.90
CA HIS A 92 5.73 0.34 -12.33
C HIS A 92 5.77 -1.00 -11.57
N LEU A 93 5.21 -1.06 -10.36
CA LEU A 93 4.98 -2.34 -9.67
C LEU A 93 3.97 -3.19 -10.47
N VAL A 94 2.91 -2.60 -11.03
CA VAL A 94 2.00 -3.35 -11.92
C VAL A 94 2.73 -3.90 -13.15
N ALA A 95 3.61 -3.11 -13.80
CA ALA A 95 4.42 -3.60 -14.92
C ALA A 95 5.35 -4.75 -14.50
N ALA A 96 5.98 -4.68 -13.33
CA ALA A 96 6.79 -5.77 -12.78
C ALA A 96 5.96 -7.04 -12.45
N SER A 97 4.66 -6.90 -12.14
CA SER A 97 3.75 -8.04 -11.98
C SER A 97 3.44 -8.77 -13.29
N LEU A 98 3.51 -8.08 -14.44
CA LEU A 98 3.38 -8.70 -15.77
C LEU A 98 4.60 -9.58 -16.10
N PHE A 99 5.78 -9.21 -15.61
CA PHE A 99 7.01 -10.00 -15.75
C PHE A 99 7.18 -11.06 -14.65
N SER A 100 6.19 -11.23 -13.77
CA SER A 100 6.22 -12.32 -12.80
C SER A 100 6.11 -13.65 -13.56
N PRO A 101 7.08 -14.57 -13.40
CA PRO A 101 7.15 -15.80 -14.20
C PRO A 101 5.87 -16.65 -14.09
N ASN A 102 5.18 -16.55 -12.97
CA ASN A 102 3.96 -17.28 -12.64
C ASN A 102 2.75 -16.87 -13.51
N THR A 103 2.73 -15.65 -14.07
CA THR A 103 1.62 -15.11 -14.89
C THR A 103 1.88 -15.25 -16.39
N LEU A 104 3.15 -15.33 -16.80
CA LEU A 104 3.55 -15.58 -18.18
C LEU A 104 3.17 -17.00 -18.64
N GLU A 105 3.28 -18.00 -17.78
CA GLU A 105 2.89 -19.38 -18.13
C GLU A 105 1.39 -19.48 -18.45
N ASN A 106 0.52 -18.85 -17.66
CA ASN A 106 -0.93 -18.91 -17.87
C ASN A 106 -1.39 -18.16 -19.13
N THR A 107 -0.76 -17.04 -19.46
CA THR A 107 -1.10 -16.23 -20.65
C THR A 107 -0.58 -16.88 -21.93
N VAL A 108 0.64 -17.41 -21.94
CA VAL A 108 1.21 -18.15 -23.08
C VAL A 108 0.43 -19.43 -23.36
N VAL A 109 0.03 -20.18 -22.32
CA VAL A 109 -0.81 -21.39 -22.49
C VAL A 109 -2.17 -21.04 -23.09
N SER A 110 -2.82 -19.96 -22.65
CA SER A 110 -4.09 -19.52 -23.25
C SER A 110 -3.93 -19.08 -24.71
N PHE A 111 -2.85 -18.36 -25.05
CA PHE A 111 -2.57 -17.93 -26.41
C PHE A 111 -2.29 -19.12 -27.34
N LEU A 112 -1.47 -20.07 -26.90
CA LEU A 112 -1.15 -21.28 -27.65
C LEU A 112 -2.39 -22.18 -27.84
N MET A 113 -3.22 -22.33 -26.81
CA MET A 113 -4.49 -23.08 -26.88
C MET A 113 -5.50 -22.47 -27.86
N THR A 114 -5.51 -21.15 -28.02
CA THR A 114 -6.46 -20.47 -28.94
C THR A 114 -5.96 -20.47 -30.39
N SER A 115 -4.65 -20.57 -30.61
CA SER A 115 -4.02 -20.57 -31.95
C SER A 115 -3.95 -21.93 -32.64
N TRP A 116 -4.16 -23.05 -31.93
CA TRP A 116 -4.05 -24.38 -32.50
C TRP A 116 -5.42 -24.94 -32.93
N LYS A 117 -5.84 -24.62 -34.14
CA LYS A 117 -6.96 -25.31 -34.81
C LYS A 117 -6.38 -26.48 -35.62
N PRO A 118 -6.63 -27.75 -35.27
CA PRO A 118 -6.08 -28.88 -36.02
C PRO A 118 -6.71 -28.93 -37.43
N PRO A 119 -5.92 -29.18 -38.48
CA PRO A 119 -6.46 -29.33 -39.83
C PRO A 119 -7.35 -30.58 -39.89
N ALA A 120 -8.56 -30.41 -40.44
CA ALA A 120 -9.52 -31.49 -40.64
C ALA A 120 -8.89 -32.60 -41.49
N ARG A 121 -8.75 -33.80 -40.92
CA ARG A 121 -8.37 -34.99 -41.68
C ARG A 121 -9.49 -35.34 -42.65
N LEU A 122 -9.23 -35.19 -43.94
CA LEU A 122 -10.04 -35.76 -45.00
C LEU A 122 -9.98 -37.29 -44.88
N ILE A 123 -11.13 -37.90 -44.60
CA ILE A 123 -11.34 -39.35 -44.63
C ILE A 123 -11.57 -39.73 -46.10
N PRO A 124 -10.76 -40.60 -46.74
CA PRO A 124 -11.11 -41.14 -48.05
C PRO A 124 -12.13 -42.28 -47.88
N ASN A 125 -13.07 -42.32 -48.83
CA ASN A 125 -14.15 -43.32 -48.97
C ASN A 125 -13.65 -44.76 -49.09
#